data_AF-A0A814V4J7-F1
#
_entry.id   AF-A0A814V4J7-F1
#
_cell.length_a   1.000
_cell.length_b   1.000
_cell.length_c   1.000
_cell.angle_alpha   90.00
_cell.angle_beta   90.00
_cell.angle_gamma   90.00
#
_symmetry.space_group_name_H-M   'P 1'
#
loop_
_entity.id
_entity.type
_entity.pdbx_description
1 polymer ?
#
loop_
_entity_poly.entity_id
_entity_poly.type
_entity_poly.pdbx_seq_one_letter_code
_entity_poly.pdbx_strand_id
1 'polypeptide(L)'
;MPQRSQLKHILTVRKKKICAALQWLNQNNPLYRHITIDQSTIDKLADDDVPECLWAAMEISNNAEAAESERSSYIPDPLINTPDSNITTSIPITAR
;
A
#
# COMPACT_ATOMS: atom_id res chain seq x y z
N MET A 1 15.03 14.71 -4.83
CA MET A 1 14.37 13.66 -5.63
C MET A 1 14.58 12.33 -4.94
N PRO A 2 13.52 11.59 -4.60
CA PRO A 2 13.64 10.35 -3.86
C PRO A 2 14.35 9.30 -4.73
N GLN A 3 15.15 8.45 -4.11
CA GLN A 3 15.90 7.42 -4.84
C GLN A 3 15.01 6.22 -5.16
N ARG A 4 15.19 5.62 -6.34
CA ARG A 4 14.40 4.45 -6.77
C ARG A 4 14.50 3.28 -5.77
N SER A 5 15.63 3.14 -5.08
CA SER A 5 15.81 2.19 -3.97
C SER A 5 14.81 2.41 -2.83
N GLN A 6 14.56 3.65 -2.43
CA GLN A 6 13.58 3.99 -1.39
C GLN A 6 12.17 3.64 -1.83
N LEU A 7 11.83 3.96 -3.09
CA LEU A 7 10.51 3.68 -3.64
C LEU A 7 10.25 2.19 -3.83
N LYS A 8 11.27 1.40 -4.13
CA LYS A 8 11.14 -0.06 -4.23
C LYS A 8 10.56 -0.67 -2.95
N HIS A 9 10.82 -0.13 -1.78
CA HIS A 9 10.24 -0.68 -0.56
C HIS A 9 8.71 -0.51 -0.46
N ILE A 10 8.16 0.49 -1.17
CA ILE A 10 6.77 0.91 -1.03
C ILE A 10 5.95 0.54 -2.28
N LEU A 11 6.50 0.80 -3.47
CA LEU A 11 5.80 0.74 -4.76
C LEU A 11 6.22 -0.45 -5.63
N THR A 12 6.95 -1.42 -5.08
CA THR A 12 7.36 -2.61 -5.86
C THR A 12 6.16 -3.48 -6.20
N VAL A 13 6.05 -3.79 -7.49
CA VAL A 13 5.08 -4.73 -8.02
C VAL A 13 5.70 -6.13 -8.05
N ARG A 14 5.18 -7.02 -7.19
CA ARG A 14 5.62 -8.42 -7.11
C ARG A 14 4.85 -9.27 -8.10
N LYS A 15 5.29 -9.26 -9.37
CA LYS A 15 4.62 -9.92 -10.50
C LYS A 15 4.13 -11.34 -10.18
N LYS A 16 4.98 -12.19 -9.60
CA LYS A 16 4.64 -13.57 -9.23
C LYS A 16 3.45 -13.66 -8.27
N LYS A 17 3.41 -12.79 -7.26
CA LYS A 17 2.31 -12.77 -6.28
C LYS A 17 1.01 -12.30 -6.91
N ILE A 18 1.09 -11.31 -7.80
CA ILE A 18 -0.08 -10.78 -8.51
C ILE A 18 -0.66 -11.84 -9.44
N CYS A 19 0.17 -12.51 -10.24
CA CYS A 19 -0.27 -13.63 -11.07
C CYS A 19 -1.00 -14.70 -10.26
N ALA A 20 -0.39 -15.15 -9.15
CA ALA A 20 -0.99 -16.16 -8.29
C ALA A 20 -2.32 -15.69 -7.69
N ALA A 21 -2.39 -14.43 -7.23
CA ALA A 21 -3.61 -13.86 -6.67
C ALA A 21 -4.73 -13.71 -7.72
N LEU A 22 -4.41 -13.26 -8.93
CA LEU A 22 -5.37 -13.12 -10.02
C LEU A 22 -5.90 -14.49 -10.47
N GLN A 23 -5.02 -15.48 -10.61
CA GLN A 23 -5.41 -16.85 -10.92
C GLN A 23 -6.33 -17.43 -9.84
N TRP A 24 -5.95 -17.25 -8.57
CA TRP A 24 -6.79 -17.67 -7.44
C TRP A 24 -8.15 -16.99 -7.46
N LEU A 25 -8.19 -15.67 -7.68
CA LEU A 25 -9.44 -14.89 -7.72
C LEU A 25 -10.36 -15.37 -8.84
N ASN A 26 -9.83 -15.62 -10.03
CA ASN A 26 -10.58 -16.12 -11.17
C ASN A 26 -11.21 -17.49 -10.90
N GLN A 27 -10.45 -18.40 -10.28
CA GLN A 27 -10.89 -19.76 -10.00
C GLN A 27 -11.98 -19.81 -8.90
N ASN A 28 -11.82 -18.99 -7.86
CA ASN A 28 -12.59 -19.09 -6.62
C ASN A 28 -13.79 -18.13 -6.56
N ASN A 29 -13.75 -16.99 -7.26
CA ASN A 29 -14.83 -16.01 -7.21
C ASN A 29 -15.68 -16.05 -8.50
N PRO A 30 -16.96 -16.47 -8.41
CA PRO A 30 -17.85 -16.55 -9.57
C PRO A 30 -17.97 -15.23 -10.36
N LEU A 31 -17.83 -14.08 -9.69
CA LEU A 31 -17.90 -12.77 -10.33
C LEU A 31 -16.76 -12.54 -11.35
N TYR A 32 -15.62 -13.21 -11.17
CA TYR A 32 -14.42 -13.02 -11.98
C TYR A 32 -14.14 -14.18 -12.94
N ARG A 33 -14.95 -15.25 -12.90
CA ARG A 33 -14.73 -16.50 -13.67
C ARG A 33 -14.77 -16.30 -15.20
N HIS A 34 -15.43 -15.26 -15.67
CA HIS A 34 -15.53 -14.93 -17.11
C HIS A 34 -14.43 -13.98 -17.59
N ILE A 35 -13.58 -13.49 -16.69
CA ILE A 35 -12.52 -12.55 -17.03
C ILE A 35 -11.32 -13.34 -17.54
N THR A 36 -10.78 -12.95 -18.69
CA THR A 36 -9.52 -13.52 -19.19
C THR A 36 -8.37 -12.64 -18.71
N ILE A 37 -7.41 -13.24 -18.00
CA ILE A 37 -6.21 -12.54 -17.53
C ILE A 37 -5.28 -12.34 -18.73
N ASP A 38 -5.01 -11.10 -19.10
CA ASP A 38 -4.04 -10.78 -20.14
C ASP A 38 -2.60 -10.92 -19.63
N GLN A 39 -2.03 -12.10 -19.86
CA GLN A 39 -0.67 -12.40 -19.46
C GLN A 39 0.36 -11.53 -20.20
N SER A 40 0.07 -11.08 -21.43
CA SER A 40 0.99 -10.24 -22.20
C SER A 40 1.21 -8.87 -21.56
N THR A 41 0.16 -8.32 -20.94
CA THR A 41 0.25 -7.07 -20.19
C THR A 41 1.00 -7.27 -18.87
N ILE A 42 0.76 -8.38 -18.19
CA ILE A 42 1.51 -8.73 -16.97
C ILE A 42 3.00 -8.93 -17.28
N ASP A 43 3.33 -9.49 -18.44
CA ASP A 43 4.72 -9.75 -18.83
C ASP A 43 5.52 -8.49 -19.16
N LYS A 44 4.85 -7.38 -19.46
CA LYS A 44 5.49 -6.07 -19.62
C LYS A 44 5.85 -5.41 -18.28
N LEU A 45 5.30 -5.89 -17.17
CA LEU A 45 5.64 -5.37 -15.85
C LEU A 45 7.03 -5.86 -15.44
N ALA A 46 7.79 -4.97 -14.81
CA ALA A 46 9.09 -5.31 -14.26
C ALA A 46 8.97 -6.31 -13.09
N ASP A 47 9.92 -7.23 -13.00
CA ASP A 47 9.99 -8.18 -11.90
C ASP A 47 10.54 -7.51 -10.64
N ASP A 48 9.73 -7.49 -9.57
CA ASP A 48 10.09 -6.97 -8.25
C ASP A 48 10.73 -5.56 -8.31
N ASP A 49 10.22 -4.71 -9.21
CA ASP A 49 10.59 -3.30 -9.35
C ASP A 49 9.35 -2.39 -9.29
N VAL A 50 9.60 -1.09 -9.24
CA VAL A 50 8.59 -0.06 -9.42
C VAL A 50 8.25 0.02 -10.92
N PRO A 51 6.98 -0.15 -11.33
CA PRO A 51 6.57 0.04 -12.71
C PRO A 51 6.85 1.45 -13.21
N GLU A 52 7.24 1.56 -14.47
CA GLU A 52 7.60 2.86 -15.06
C GLU A 52 6.41 3.83 -15.12
N CYS A 53 5.18 3.34 -15.23
CA CYS A 53 4.00 4.18 -15.16
C CYS A 53 3.84 4.89 -13.81
N LEU A 54 4.16 4.22 -12.70
CA LEU A 54 4.14 4.85 -11.36
C LEU A 54 5.30 5.83 -11.19
N TRP A 55 6.45 5.53 -11.78
CA TRP A 55 7.58 6.44 -11.79
C TRP A 55 7.26 7.72 -12.57
N ALA A 56 6.68 7.58 -13.76
CA ALA A 56 6.33 8.70 -14.64
C ALA A 56 5.17 9.56 -14.11
N ALA A 57 4.22 8.97 -13.40
CA ALA A 57 3.08 9.68 -12.81
C ALA A 57 3.40 10.33 -11.45
N MET A 58 4.61 10.15 -10.93
CA MET A 58 4.97 10.66 -9.61
C MET A 58 5.11 12.17 -9.62
N GLU A 59 4.40 12.82 -8.71
CA GLU A 59 4.55 14.25 -8.43
C GLU A 59 5.10 14.45 -7.01
N ILE A 60 6.06 15.36 -6.88
CA ILE A 60 6.69 15.67 -5.60
C ILE A 60 6.26 17.08 -5.21
N SER A 61 5.41 17.17 -4.19
CA SER A 61 5.05 18.45 -3.58
C SER A 61 6.15 18.88 -2.62
N ASN A 62 6.65 20.09 -2.80
CA ASN A 62 7.57 20.75 -1.86
C ASN A 62 6.86 21.73 -0.92
N ASN A 63 5.53 21.80 -0.96
CA ASN A 63 4.73 22.73 -0.14
C ASN A 63 4.58 22.20 1.29
N ALA A 64 5.63 22.36 2.09
CA ALA A 64 5.65 21.91 3.48
C ALA A 64 4.64 22.66 4.34
N GLU A 65 4.32 23.93 4.04
CA GLU A 65 3.34 24.70 4.80
C GLU A 65 1.92 24.14 4.66
N ALA A 66 1.52 23.68 3.47
CA ALA A 66 0.22 23.04 3.28
C ALA A 66 0.12 21.71 4.05
N ALA A 67 1.19 20.89 4.00
CA ALA A 67 1.23 19.63 4.72
C ALA A 67 1.16 19.83 6.25
N GLU A 68 1.84 20.85 6.79
CA GLU A 68 1.78 21.18 8.21
C GLU A 68 0.42 21.79 8.61
N SER A 69 -0.18 22.61 7.74
CA SER A 69 -1.53 23.15 7.95
C SER A 69 -2.57 22.04 8.03
N GLU A 70 -2.52 21.05 7.12
CA GLU A 70 -3.38 19.86 7.19
C GLU A 70 -3.17 19.10 8.49
N ARG A 71 -1.91 18.86 8.86
CA ARG A 71 -1.54 18.14 10.09
C ARG A 71 -2.05 18.84 11.35
N SER A 72 -1.99 20.17 11.40
CA SER A 72 -2.37 20.97 12.58
C SER A 72 -3.87 20.91 12.92
N SER A 73 -4.71 20.51 11.96
CA SER A 73 -6.16 20.36 12.16
C SER A 73 -6.56 18.98 12.67
N TYR A 74 -5.66 17.99 12.70
CA TYR A 74 -5.95 16.70 13.31
C TYR A 74 -5.93 16.82 14.84
N ILE A 75 -6.98 16.30 15.49
CA ILE A 75 -6.99 16.17 16.95
C ILE A 75 -5.99 15.08 17.33
N PRO A 76 -4.96 15.38 18.16
CA PRO A 76 -4.02 14.36 18.62
C PRO A 76 -4.76 13.25 19.35
N ASP A 77 -4.46 11.99 19.02
CA ASP A 77 -4.99 10.85 19.76
C ASP A 77 -4.52 10.93 21.23
N PRO A 78 -5.44 11.03 22.21
CA PRO A 78 -5.10 11.12 23.63
C PRO A 78 -4.23 9.97 24.14
N LEU A 79 -4.18 8.84 23.41
CA LEU A 79 -3.47 7.64 23.81
C LEU A 79 -1.99 7.61 23.36
N ILE A 80 -1.54 8.57 22.54
CA ILE A 80 -0.16 8.59 21.99
C ILE A 80 0.84 9.30 22.93
N ASN A 81 0.36 10.12 23.86
CA ASN A 81 1.21 10.89 24.78
C ASN A 81 1.19 10.38 26.22
N THR A 82 1.20 9.07 26.44
CA THR A 82 1.53 8.52 27.76
C THR A 82 3.04 8.29 27.84
N PRO A 83 3.79 9.07 28.66
CA PRO A 83 5.16 8.69 28.99
C PRO A 83 5.10 7.36 29.73
N ASP A 84 5.81 6.37 29.18
CA ASP A 84 6.03 5.01 29.70
C ASP A 84 5.50 4.79 31.12
N SER A 85 4.29 4.24 31.22
CA SER A 85 3.78 3.70 32.48
C SER A 85 3.14 2.37 32.18
N ASN A 86 3.92 1.32 32.44
CA ASN A 86 3.56 -0.09 32.47
C ASN A 86 2.15 -0.32 33.04
N ILE A 87 1.12 -0.50 32.21
CA ILE A 87 -0.09 -1.22 32.63
C ILE A 87 -0.60 -2.06 31.46
N THR A 88 -0.25 -3.35 31.52
CA THR A 88 -0.96 -4.46 30.86
C THR A 88 -2.46 -4.28 31.02
N THR A 89 -3.16 -3.93 29.95
CA THR A 89 -4.63 -4.05 29.92
C THR A 89 -5.02 -4.83 28.68
N SER A 90 -5.21 -6.13 28.88
CA SER A 90 -5.79 -7.06 27.92
C SER A 90 -7.19 -6.57 27.54
N ILE A 91 -7.40 -6.19 26.28
CA ILE A 91 -8.73 -5.83 25.77
C ILE A 91 -9.34 -7.11 25.15
N PRO A 92 -10.46 -7.65 25.65
CA PRO A 92 -11.08 -8.83 25.07
C PRO A 92 -11.79 -8.46 23.76
N ILE A 93 -11.42 -9.13 22.67
CA ILE A 93 -12.13 -9.07 21.39
C ILE A 93 -13.36 -9.97 21.52
N THR A 94 -14.53 -9.37 21.71
CA THR A 94 -15.80 -10.09 21.53
C THR A 94 -16.00 -10.33 20.04
N ALA A 95 -15.78 -11.57 19.61
CA ALA A 95 -16.22 -12.04 18.31
C ALA A 95 -17.75 -12.10 18.28
N ARG A 96 -18.35 -11.56 17.22
CA ARG A 96 -19.75 -11.77 16.85
C ARG A 96 -19.87 -12.98 15.94
#